data_AF-A0A0H2QZH1-F1
#
_entry.id   AF-A0A0H2QZH1-F1
#
_cell.length_a   1.000
_cell.length_b   1.000
_cell.length_c   1.000
_cell.angle_alpha   90.00
_cell.angle_beta   90.00
_cell.angle_gamma   90.00
#
_symmetry.space_group_name_H-M   'P 1'
#
loop_
_entity.id
_entity.type
_entity.pdbx_description
1 polymer ?
#
loop_
_entity_poly.entity_id
_entity_poly.type
_entity_poly.pdbx_seq_one_letter_code
_entity_poly.pdbx_strand_id
1 'polypeptide(L)'
;EIMNQILEIALRAYIGPERDDWSELLGPLQLAYNSSVQTSTGFSPAFLLRGYEPRTGLTIDTNPEGTDFENETSLEFKEHFDALRQQARDALTLAQSFQRTHYNKGR
;
A
#
# COMPACT_ATOMS: atom_id res chain seq x y z
N GLU A 1 7.68 -12.99 -0.37
CA GLU A 1 6.75 -11.96 -0.87
C GLU A 1 6.39 -11.05 0.30
N ILE A 2 6.78 -9.77 0.27
CA ILE A 2 6.71 -8.84 1.43
C ILE A 2 5.27 -8.56 1.83
N MET A 3 4.40 -8.39 0.83
CA MET A 3 2.97 -8.19 1.02
C MET A 3 2.35 -9.34 1.83
N ASN A 4 2.58 -10.59 1.41
CA ASN A 4 2.06 -11.75 2.12
C ASN A 4 2.61 -11.82 3.55
N GLN A 5 3.87 -11.47 3.75
CA GLN A 5 4.44 -11.43 5.10
C GLN A 5 3.75 -10.39 6.00
N ILE A 6 3.45 -9.20 5.47
CA ILE A 6 2.72 -8.16 6.23
C ILE A 6 1.29 -8.62 6.53
N LEU A 7 0.60 -9.20 5.55
CA LEU A 7 -0.75 -9.73 5.74
C LEU A 7 -0.77 -10.89 6.73
N GLU A 8 0.21 -11.79 6.69
CA GLU A 8 0.36 -12.87 7.67
C GLU A 8 0.62 -12.35 9.08
N ILE A 9 1.48 -11.35 9.24
CA ILE A 9 1.75 -10.73 10.54
C ILE A 9 0.48 -10.07 11.08
N ALA A 10 -0.23 -9.32 10.24
CA ALA A 10 -1.48 -8.67 10.62
C ALA A 10 -2.55 -9.71 10.98
N LEU A 11 -2.75 -10.73 10.16
CA LEU A 11 -3.66 -11.83 10.46
C LEU A 11 -3.32 -12.50 11.78
N ARG A 12 -2.05 -12.83 12.05
CA ARG A 12 -1.64 -13.42 13.35
C ARG A 12 -1.93 -12.52 14.56
N ALA A 13 -1.95 -11.20 14.36
CA ALA A 13 -2.22 -10.25 15.43
C ALA A 13 -3.72 -10.09 15.73
N TYR A 14 -4.58 -10.25 14.72
CA TYR A 14 -6.02 -9.99 14.83
C TYR A 14 -6.90 -11.24 14.87
N ILE A 15 -6.38 -12.39 14.41
CA ILE A 15 -7.14 -13.63 14.38
C ILE A 15 -7.55 -14.07 15.79
N GLY A 16 -8.80 -14.47 15.95
CA GLY A 16 -9.33 -14.96 17.20
C GLY A 16 -8.63 -16.24 17.70
N PRO A 17 -8.80 -16.60 18.99
CA PRO A 17 -8.22 -17.82 19.56
C PRO A 17 -8.69 -19.11 18.85
N GLU A 18 -9.87 -19.10 18.24
CA GLU A 18 -10.45 -20.22 17.49
C GLU A 18 -9.96 -20.29 16.02
N ARG A 19 -9.32 -19.22 15.53
CA ARG A 19 -8.66 -19.13 14.22
C ARG A 19 -9.54 -19.36 12.99
N ASP A 20 -10.82 -19.07 13.09
CA ASP A 20 -11.84 -19.27 12.04
C ASP A 20 -12.32 -17.96 11.39
N ASP A 21 -11.97 -16.80 11.95
CA ASP A 21 -12.36 -15.45 11.51
C ASP A 21 -11.43 -14.83 10.45
N TRP A 22 -10.41 -15.56 9.99
CA TRP A 22 -9.39 -15.04 9.06
C TRP A 22 -9.97 -14.51 7.73
N SER A 23 -11.05 -15.14 7.23
CA SER A 23 -11.69 -14.73 5.97
C SER A 23 -12.45 -13.41 6.11
N GLU A 24 -12.98 -13.14 7.29
CA GLU A 24 -13.70 -11.89 7.60
C GLU A 24 -12.72 -10.73 7.80
N LEU A 25 -11.54 -11.02 8.36
CA LEU A 25 -10.46 -10.05 8.54
C LEU A 25 -9.74 -9.68 7.23
N LEU A 26 -9.79 -10.53 6.20
CA LEU A 26 -9.06 -10.32 4.95
C LEU A 26 -9.48 -9.03 4.22
N GLY A 27 -10.79 -8.76 4.14
CA GLY A 27 -11.32 -7.56 3.48
C GLY A 27 -10.84 -6.25 4.14
N PRO A 28 -11.05 -6.08 5.45
CA PRO A 28 -10.55 -4.94 6.20
C PRO A 28 -9.02 -4.79 6.14
N LEU A 29 -8.27 -5.89 6.25
CA LEU A 29 -6.81 -5.86 6.17
C LEU A 29 -6.31 -5.47 4.78
N GLN A 30 -6.95 -5.97 3.73
CA GLN A 30 -6.63 -5.58 2.36
C GLN A 30 -6.88 -4.08 2.15
N LEU A 31 -7.99 -3.55 2.66
CA LEU A 31 -8.29 -2.12 2.58
C LEU A 31 -7.23 -1.31 3.32
N ALA A 32 -6.93 -1.67 4.58
CA ALA A 32 -5.92 -1.00 5.39
C ALA A 32 -4.53 -1.03 4.77
N TYR A 33 -4.13 -2.17 4.18
CA TYR A 33 -2.87 -2.29 3.46
C TYR A 33 -2.82 -1.41 2.21
N ASN A 34 -3.90 -1.42 1.43
CA ASN A 34 -3.98 -0.66 0.19
C ASN A 34 -4.04 0.85 0.42
N SER A 35 -4.57 1.30 1.57
CA SER A 35 -4.67 2.71 1.92
C SER A 35 -3.52 3.24 2.79
N SER A 36 -2.59 2.38 3.19
CA SER A 36 -1.46 2.77 4.04
C SER A 36 -0.25 3.15 3.18
N VAL A 37 0.38 4.28 3.52
CA VAL A 37 1.62 4.72 2.87
C VAL A 37 2.75 3.77 3.24
N GLN A 38 3.37 3.15 2.23
CA GLN A 38 4.51 2.27 2.45
C GLN A 38 5.80 3.07 2.56
N THR A 39 6.61 2.80 3.59
CA THR A 39 7.88 3.50 3.82
C THR A 39 8.89 3.30 2.68
N SER A 40 8.81 2.18 1.96
CA SER A 40 9.69 1.91 0.81
C SER A 40 9.36 2.78 -0.40
N THR A 41 8.09 3.05 -0.67
CA THR A 41 7.66 3.78 -1.87
C THR A 41 7.27 5.22 -1.58
N GLY A 42 6.97 5.57 -0.33
CA GLY A 42 6.43 6.88 0.06
C GLY A 42 4.97 7.10 -0.33
N PHE A 43 4.32 6.11 -0.95
CA PHE A 43 2.94 6.19 -1.44
C PHE A 43 2.13 4.95 -1.03
N SER A 44 0.81 5.09 -1.00
CA SER A 44 -0.08 3.93 -0.82
C SER A 44 -0.12 3.06 -2.08
N PRO A 45 -0.31 1.74 -1.96
CA PRO A 45 -0.50 0.86 -3.12
C PRO A 45 -1.72 1.25 -3.97
N ALA A 46 -2.82 1.69 -3.36
CA ALA A 46 -4.01 2.11 -4.08
C ALA A 46 -3.75 3.38 -4.90
N PHE A 47 -3.01 4.34 -4.35
CA PHE A 47 -2.60 5.54 -5.06
C PHE A 47 -1.74 5.19 -6.27
N LEU A 48 -0.70 4.35 -6.12
CA LEU A 48 0.16 3.95 -7.24
C LEU A 48 -0.56 3.12 -8.32
N LEU A 49 -1.61 2.38 -7.95
CA LEU A 49 -2.39 1.57 -8.88
C LEU A 49 -3.41 2.41 -9.65
N ARG A 50 -4.18 3.24 -8.93
CA ARG A 50 -5.40 3.89 -9.44
C ARG A 50 -5.27 5.40 -9.65
N GLY A 51 -4.24 6.03 -9.10
CA GLY A 51 -4.03 7.48 -9.16
C GLY A 51 -4.83 8.27 -8.13
N TYR A 52 -5.58 7.59 -7.25
CA TYR A 52 -6.37 8.21 -6.19
C TYR A 52 -6.41 7.33 -4.95
N GLU A 53 -6.59 7.97 -3.79
CA GLU A 53 -6.71 7.28 -2.50
C GLU A 53 -8.17 6.86 -2.27
N PRO A 54 -8.45 5.59 -1.92
CA PRO A 54 -9.79 5.17 -1.58
C PRO A 54 -10.26 5.86 -0.30
N ARG A 55 -11.44 6.49 -0.35
CA ARG A 55 -12.09 7.06 0.84
C ARG A 55 -12.48 5.93 1.79
N THR A 56 -11.76 5.83 2.90
CA THR A 56 -12.07 4.93 4.02
C THR A 56 -12.84 5.70 5.10
N GLY A 57 -13.54 5.00 6.01
CA GLY A 57 -14.30 5.63 7.10
C GLY A 57 -13.49 6.62 7.95
N LEU A 58 -12.17 6.45 8.01
CA LEU A 58 -11.23 7.36 8.71
C LEU A 58 -10.90 8.65 7.94
N THR A 59 -11.13 8.66 6.63
CA THR A 59 -10.87 9.80 5.72
C THR A 59 -12.11 10.59 5.33
N ILE A 60 -13.31 10.11 5.70
CA ILE A 60 -14.58 10.76 5.39
C ILE A 60 -14.74 12.07 6.19
N ASP A 61 -14.21 12.12 7.41
CA ASP A 61 -14.32 13.31 8.28
C ASP A 61 -13.18 14.32 8.07
N THR A 62 -12.11 13.94 7.37
CA THR A 62 -10.91 14.78 7.22
C THR A 62 -10.79 15.50 5.88
N ASN A 63 -11.71 15.24 4.93
CA ASN A 63 -11.63 15.83 3.59
C ASN A 63 -13.00 16.34 3.08
N PRO A 64 -13.36 17.62 3.35
CA PRO A 64 -14.56 18.23 2.79
C PRO A 64 -14.39 18.59 1.29
N GLU A 65 -13.16 18.66 0.78
CA GLU A 65 -12.88 19.05 -0.59
C GLU A 65 -12.28 17.86 -1.32
N GLY A 66 -13.02 17.32 -2.30
CA GLY A 66 -12.39 16.47 -3.29
C GLY A 66 -11.17 17.20 -3.82
N THR A 67 -10.00 16.57 -3.79
CA THR A 67 -8.85 17.06 -4.53
C THR A 67 -9.21 16.95 -6.00
N ASP A 68 -9.89 17.99 -6.46
CA ASP A 68 -10.03 18.31 -7.86
C ASP A 68 -8.60 18.52 -8.34
N PHE A 69 -8.04 17.51 -8.99
CA PHE A 69 -6.88 17.65 -9.86
C PHE A 69 -7.35 18.47 -11.08
N GLU A 70 -7.69 19.72 -10.82
CA GLU A 70 -8.03 20.71 -11.82
C GLU A 70 -6.73 21.19 -12.49
N ASN A 71 -6.66 20.96 -13.81
CA ASN A 71 -5.73 21.57 -14.75
C ASN A 71 -4.33 20.95 -14.89
N GLU A 72 -4.21 19.62 -14.97
CA GLU A 72 -3.08 18.98 -15.64
C GLU A 72 -3.59 18.21 -16.86
N THR A 73 -2.96 18.38 -18.03
CA THR A 73 -3.42 17.70 -19.25
C THR A 73 -3.38 16.20 -18.98
N SER A 74 -4.40 15.44 -19.38
CA SER A 74 -4.47 13.98 -19.09
C SER A 74 -3.22 13.19 -19.54
N LEU A 75 -2.39 13.76 -20.41
CA LEU A 75 -1.10 13.25 -20.83
C LEU A 75 0.01 13.51 -19.78
N GLU A 76 0.15 14.76 -19.32
CA GLU A 76 1.13 15.16 -18.30
C GLU A 76 0.87 14.44 -16.98
N PHE A 77 -0.41 14.29 -16.59
CA PHE A 77 -0.80 13.49 -15.42
C PHE A 77 -0.37 12.02 -15.57
N LYS A 78 -0.51 11.44 -16.76
CA LYS A 78 -0.07 10.06 -17.03
C LYS A 78 1.45 9.93 -16.95
N GLU A 79 2.19 10.85 -17.56
CA GLU A 79 3.66 10.85 -17.55
C GLU A 79 4.20 11.01 -16.12
N HIS A 80 3.63 11.94 -15.35
CA HIS A 80 3.96 12.13 -13.94
C HIS A 80 3.69 10.86 -13.13
N PHE A 81 2.51 10.27 -13.32
CA PHE A 81 2.12 9.08 -12.57
C PHE A 81 2.94 7.83 -12.95
N ASP A 82 3.32 7.69 -14.22
CA ASP A 82 4.22 6.63 -14.66
C ASP A 82 5.62 6.81 -14.09
N ALA A 83 6.12 8.04 -13.95
CA ALA A 83 7.38 8.33 -13.26
C ALA A 83 7.31 7.93 -11.77
N LEU A 84 6.22 8.25 -11.07
CA LEU A 84 6.00 7.82 -9.68
C LEU A 84 5.99 6.30 -9.53
N ARG A 85 5.35 5.59 -10.47
CA ARG A 85 5.34 4.12 -10.49
C ARG A 85 6.73 3.55 -10.76
N GLN A 86 7.52 4.16 -11.63
CA GLN A 86 8.90 3.75 -11.87
C GLN A 86 9.75 3.92 -10.60
N GLN A 87 9.66 5.08 -9.94
CA GLN A 87 10.36 5.33 -8.67
C GLN A 87 9.97 4.32 -7.59
N ALA A 88 8.67 4.02 -7.47
CA ALA A 88 8.18 3.02 -6.51
C ALA A 88 8.74 1.61 -6.80
N ARG A 89 8.86 1.22 -8.08
CA ARG A 89 9.47 -0.07 -8.49
C ARG A 89 10.95 -0.15 -8.12
N ASP A 90 11.69 0.92 -8.34
CA ASP A 90 13.12 0.97 -8.01
C ASP A 90 13.33 0.88 -6.50
N ALA A 91 12.51 1.59 -5.73
CA ALA A 91 12.58 1.57 -4.27
C ALA A 91 12.16 0.20 -3.70
N LEU A 92 11.16 -0.47 -4.29
CA LEU A 92 10.81 -1.86 -3.93
C LEU A 92 11.94 -2.84 -4.26
N THR A 93 12.58 -2.69 -5.42
CA THR A 93 13.72 -3.54 -5.81
C THR A 93 14.88 -3.39 -4.83
N LEU A 94 15.18 -2.15 -4.44
CA LEU A 94 16.19 -1.83 -3.44
C LEU A 94 15.83 -2.44 -2.07
N ALA A 95 14.60 -2.23 -1.60
CA ALA A 95 14.12 -2.79 -0.33
C ALA A 95 14.19 -4.33 -0.31
N GLN A 96 13.79 -4.99 -1.40
CA GLN A 96 13.89 -6.45 -1.55
C GLN A 96 15.34 -6.93 -1.48
N SER A 97 16.28 -6.22 -2.11
CA SER A 97 17.72 -6.57 -2.04
C SER A 97 18.29 -6.46 -0.62
N PHE A 98 17.89 -5.43 0.13
CA PHE A 98 18.28 -5.27 1.54
C PHE A 98 17.68 -6.37 2.41
N GLN A 99 16.40 -6.71 2.22
CA GLN A 99 15.77 -7.80 2.97
C GLN A 99 16.42 -9.15 2.67
N ARG A 100 16.77 -9.43 1.41
CA ARG A 100 17.47 -10.66 1.02
C ARG A 100 18.83 -10.76 1.71
N THR A 101 19.61 -9.68 1.73
CA THR A 101 20.92 -9.68 2.38
C THR A 101 20.81 -9.78 3.90
N HIS A 102 19.79 -9.18 4.51
CA HIS A 102 19.54 -9.29 5.96
C HIS A 102 19.06 -10.70 6.36
N TYR A 103 18.14 -11.30 5.60
CA TYR A 103 17.67 -12.67 5.84
C TYR A 103 18.80 -13.71 5.74
N ASN A 104 19.70 -13.54 4.78
CA ASN A 104 20.85 -14.44 4.59
C ASN A 104 21.94 -14.31 5.68
N LYS A 105 21.96 -13.23 6.48
CA LYS A 105 22.95 -13.05 7.56
C LYS A 105 22.57 -13.73 8.87
N GLY A 106 21.30 -14.14 9.02
CA GLY A 106 20.78 -14.75 10.25
C GLY A 106 20.55 -16.26 10.18
N ARG A 107 21.16 -16.96 9.21
CA ARG A 107 20.97 -18.39 8.98
C ARG A 107 22.27 -19.16 8.98
#